data_AF-A0A3Q3WFN3-F1
#
_entry.id   AF-A0A3Q3WFN3-F1
#
_cell.length_a   1.000
_cell.length_b   1.000
_cell.length_c   1.000
_cell.angle_alpha   90.00
_cell.angle_beta   90.00
_cell.angle_gamma   90.00
#
_symmetry.space_group_name_H-M   'P 1'
#
loop_
_entity.id
_entity.type
_entity.pdbx_description
1 polymer ?
#
loop_
_entity_poly.entity_id
_entity_poly.type
_entity_poly.pdbx_seq_one_letter_code
_entity_poly.pdbx_strand_id
1 'polypeptide(L)'
;MHFSLKVQKILGCSAKMISNALKWRAKPETRGRKRKTTIKMDRRITRMAKAQPMISSSMIKDSLELPVSTVTVRRRLCEANLFTRIPRKVPLLKKKRHVQKRLQFAKEHINWPKEKWRNILWTDESKVPNPPSP
;
A
#
# COMPACT_ATOMS: atom_id res chain seq x y z
N MET A 1 4.20 40.19 34.61
CA MET A 1 3.00 39.56 35.21
C MET A 1 1.67 40.01 34.60
N HIS A 2 1.56 41.24 34.08
CA HIS A 2 0.31 41.82 33.57
C HIS A 2 -0.25 41.13 32.30
N PHE A 3 0.62 40.68 31.39
CA PHE A 3 0.23 40.01 30.13
C PHE A 3 -0.49 38.67 30.38
N SER A 4 0.05 37.81 31.24
CA SER A 4 -0.52 36.49 31.51
C SER A 4 -1.89 36.55 32.21
N LEU A 5 -2.12 37.51 33.09
CA LEU A 5 -3.42 37.69 33.77
C LEU A 5 -4.52 38.18 32.82
N LYS A 6 -4.15 39.00 31.82
CA LYS A 6 -5.08 39.44 30.76
C LYS A 6 -5.50 38.28 29.87
N VAL A 7 -4.54 37.46 29.45
CA VAL A 7 -4.79 36.23 28.67
C VAL A 7 -5.60 35.22 29.49
N GLN A 8 -5.34 35.12 30.80
CA GLN A 8 -6.08 34.25 31.73
C GLN A 8 -7.58 34.56 31.78
N LYS A 9 -7.94 35.84 31.86
CA LYS A 9 -9.34 36.29 31.88
C LYS A 9 -10.04 36.11 30.53
N ILE A 10 -9.32 36.28 29.43
CA ILE A 10 -9.87 36.13 28.06
C ILE A 10 -10.11 34.66 27.71
N LEU A 11 -9.18 33.76 28.06
CA LEU A 11 -9.24 32.34 27.68
C LEU A 11 -9.83 31.43 28.76
N GLY A 12 -10.17 31.96 29.94
CA GLY A 12 -10.79 31.19 31.03
C GLY A 12 -9.97 29.99 31.54
N CYS A 13 -8.64 30.04 31.40
CA CYS A 13 -7.75 28.93 31.75
C CYS A 13 -6.70 29.34 32.76
N SER A 14 -6.04 28.40 33.43
CA SER A 14 -5.10 28.72 34.52
C SER A 14 -3.82 29.42 34.04
N ALA A 15 -3.25 30.31 34.87
CA ALA A 15 -1.93 30.91 34.63
C ALA A 15 -0.84 29.85 34.35
N LYS A 16 -0.96 28.67 34.98
CA LYS A 16 -0.09 27.51 34.78
C LYS A 16 -0.18 26.98 33.34
N MET A 17 -1.38 26.90 32.78
CA MET A 17 -1.60 26.43 31.42
C MET A 17 -1.01 27.40 30.39
N ILE A 18 -1.18 28.71 30.60
CA ILE A 18 -0.57 29.76 29.76
C ILE A 18 0.96 29.69 29.82
N SER A 19 1.54 29.53 31.02
CA SER A 19 2.98 29.36 31.19
C SER A 19 3.50 28.10 30.50
N ASN A 20 2.78 26.98 30.61
CA ASN A 20 3.13 25.72 29.96
C ASN A 20 3.03 25.81 28.43
N ALA A 21 2.03 26.52 27.91
CA ALA A 21 1.86 26.75 26.47
C ALA A 21 2.96 27.65 25.90
N LEU A 22 3.32 28.74 26.60
CA LEU A 22 4.45 29.60 26.21
C LEU A 22 5.79 28.86 26.26
N LYS A 23 5.92 27.87 27.15
CA LYS A 23 7.10 26.99 27.27
C LYS A 23 7.02 25.75 26.37
N TRP A 24 5.90 25.55 25.67
CA TRP A 24 5.68 24.34 24.90
C TRP A 24 6.62 24.29 23.71
N ARG A 25 7.17 23.09 23.47
CA ARG A 25 7.99 22.77 22.30
C ARG A 25 7.57 21.40 21.80
N ALA A 26 7.71 21.16 20.49
CA ALA A 26 7.51 19.84 19.92
C ALA A 26 8.47 18.85 20.59
N LYS A 27 7.90 17.91 21.35
CA LYS A 27 8.65 16.80 21.95
C LYS A 27 8.46 15.58 21.04
N PRO A 28 9.50 14.74 20.86
CA PRO A 28 9.28 13.44 20.25
C PRO A 28 8.24 12.69 21.08
N GLU A 29 7.25 12.09 20.41
CA GLU A 29 6.16 11.36 21.06
C GLU A 29 6.77 10.18 21.84
N THR A 30 6.95 10.36 23.14
CA THR A 30 7.46 9.30 24.04
C THR A 30 6.34 8.55 24.74
N ARG A 31 5.08 9.00 24.57
CA ARG A 31 3.91 8.42 25.21
C ARG A 31 3.48 7.13 24.52
N GLY A 32 3.08 6.14 25.31
CA GLY A 32 2.52 4.87 24.85
C GLY A 32 3.48 3.68 24.92
N ARG A 33 2.93 2.49 24.61
CA ARG A 33 3.64 1.21 24.67
C ARG A 33 4.68 1.12 23.57
N LYS A 34 5.93 0.80 23.93
CA LYS A 34 6.99 0.55 22.97
C LYS A 34 6.67 -0.67 22.10
N ARG A 35 7.12 -0.62 20.84
CA ARG A 35 6.96 -1.72 19.88
C ARG A 35 7.76 -2.93 20.35
N LYS A 36 7.20 -4.14 20.16
CA LYS A 36 7.93 -5.40 20.33
C LYS A 36 8.88 -5.70 19.17
N THR A 37 8.65 -5.11 17.99
CA THR A 37 9.49 -5.32 16.82
C THR A 37 10.60 -4.28 16.75
N THR A 38 11.78 -4.71 16.28
CA THR A 38 12.92 -3.82 15.99
C THR A 38 12.91 -3.41 14.52
N ILE A 39 13.61 -2.33 14.17
CA ILE A 39 13.75 -1.87 12.78
C ILE A 39 14.34 -2.99 11.89
N LYS A 40 15.25 -3.81 12.43
CA LYS A 40 15.84 -4.95 11.70
C LYS A 40 14.80 -6.04 11.41
N MET A 41 13.92 -6.34 12.36
CA MET A 41 12.81 -7.27 12.17
C MET A 41 11.82 -6.75 11.12
N ASP A 42 11.43 -5.49 11.20
CA ASP A 42 10.50 -4.87 10.26
C ASP A 42 11.07 -4.93 8.83
N ARG A 43 12.37 -4.65 8.65
CA ARG A 43 13.06 -4.80 7.35
C ARG A 43 13.06 -6.25 6.85
N ARG A 44 13.23 -7.24 7.73
CA ARG A 44 13.16 -8.67 7.35
C ARG A 44 11.76 -9.05 6.87
N ILE A 45 10.72 -8.61 7.60
CA ILE A 45 9.31 -8.81 7.24
C ILE A 45 9.02 -8.24 5.86
N THR A 46 9.37 -6.97 5.61
CA THR A 46 9.14 -6.31 4.33
C THR A 46 9.92 -6.98 3.18
N ARG A 47 11.17 -7.37 3.42
CA ARG A 47 12.00 -8.03 2.40
C ARG A 47 11.40 -9.36 1.96
N MET A 48 10.97 -10.19 2.92
CA MET A 48 10.38 -11.49 2.63
C MET A 48 9.06 -11.34 1.84
N ALA A 49 8.19 -10.43 2.27
CA ALA A 49 6.94 -10.16 1.56
C ALA A 49 7.16 -9.63 0.13
N LYS A 50 8.22 -8.86 -0.12
CA LYS A 50 8.58 -8.41 -1.47
C LYS A 50 9.17 -9.52 -2.34
N ALA A 51 9.96 -10.41 -1.75
CA ALA A 51 10.55 -11.55 -2.45
C ALA A 51 9.48 -12.58 -2.86
N GLN A 52 8.48 -12.78 -2.00
CA GLN A 52 7.39 -13.73 -2.21
C GLN A 52 6.04 -13.03 -2.00
N PRO A 53 5.47 -12.37 -3.02
CA PRO A 53 4.25 -11.57 -2.88
C PRO A 53 3.01 -12.32 -2.39
N MET A 54 3.02 -13.66 -2.51
CA MET A 54 1.90 -14.54 -2.12
C MET A 54 2.08 -15.16 -0.72
N ILE A 55 3.16 -14.84 0.00
CA ILE A 55 3.40 -15.42 1.32
C ILE A 55 2.40 -14.86 2.36
N SER A 56 1.90 -15.74 3.24
CA SER A 56 0.98 -15.34 4.29
C SER A 56 1.71 -14.70 5.49
N SER A 57 1.00 -13.86 6.26
CA SER A 57 1.55 -13.28 7.49
C SER A 57 1.93 -14.32 8.55
N SER A 58 1.28 -15.49 8.55
CA SER A 58 1.66 -16.59 9.45
C SER A 58 2.98 -17.21 9.00
N MET A 59 3.11 -17.51 7.71
CA MET A 59 4.35 -18.07 7.18
C MET A 59 5.53 -17.11 7.35
N ILE A 60 5.34 -15.80 7.18
CA ILE A 60 6.39 -14.80 7.50
C ILE A 60 6.78 -14.86 8.98
N LYS A 61 5.80 -14.95 9.89
CA LYS A 61 6.07 -15.05 11.33
C LYS A 61 6.92 -16.28 11.63
N ASP A 62 6.51 -17.43 11.11
CA ASP A 62 7.10 -18.72 11.46
C ASP A 62 8.49 -18.88 10.80
N SER A 63 8.64 -18.51 9.53
CA SER A 63 9.93 -18.54 8.81
C SER A 63 10.99 -17.57 9.35
N LEU A 64 10.57 -16.46 9.96
CA LEU A 64 11.48 -15.50 10.59
C LEU A 64 11.65 -15.72 12.10
N GLU A 65 10.96 -16.73 12.65
CA GLU A 65 10.91 -17.08 14.07
C GLU A 65 10.62 -15.87 14.96
N LEU A 66 9.63 -15.06 14.55
CA LEU A 66 9.37 -13.79 15.23
C LEU A 66 8.57 -14.02 16.52
N PRO A 67 8.99 -13.46 17.67
CA PRO A 67 8.29 -13.57 18.95
C PRO A 67 7.09 -12.60 19.04
N VAL A 68 6.29 -12.53 17.97
CA VAL A 68 5.14 -11.62 17.86
C VAL A 68 3.93 -12.33 17.26
N SER A 69 2.75 -11.75 17.44
CA SER A 69 1.53 -12.26 16.82
C SER A 69 1.52 -12.01 15.31
N THR A 70 0.79 -12.86 14.58
CA THR A 70 0.54 -12.70 13.13
C THR A 70 -0.10 -11.35 12.79
N VAL A 71 -0.96 -10.83 13.67
CA VAL A 71 -1.56 -9.50 13.57
C VAL A 71 -0.48 -8.40 13.61
N THR A 72 0.56 -8.55 14.42
CA THR A 72 1.67 -7.59 14.49
C THR A 72 2.45 -7.57 13.18
N VAL A 73 2.71 -8.75 12.60
CA VAL A 73 3.34 -8.86 11.27
C VAL A 73 2.49 -8.16 10.20
N ARG A 74 1.17 -8.37 10.20
CA ARG A 74 0.26 -7.68 9.28
C ARG A 74 0.31 -6.16 9.44
N ARG A 75 0.33 -5.64 10.68
CA ARG A 75 0.46 -4.19 10.94
C ARG A 75 1.77 -3.65 10.38
N ARG A 76 2.89 -4.36 10.54
CA ARG A 76 4.19 -3.96 9.96
C ARG A 76 4.17 -3.96 8.42
N LEU A 77 3.49 -4.90 7.80
CA LEU A 77 3.29 -4.91 6.35
C LEU A 77 2.47 -3.70 5.88
N CYS A 78 1.36 -3.39 6.56
CA CYS A 78 0.55 -2.20 6.24
C CYS A 78 1.32 -0.89 6.41
N GLU A 79 2.11 -0.76 7.49
CA GLU A 79 3.01 0.41 7.69
C GLU A 79 4.06 0.56 6.58
N ALA A 80 4.44 -0.55 5.95
CA ALA A 80 5.32 -0.58 4.78
C ALA A 80 4.57 -0.45 3.44
N ASN A 81 3.29 -0.09 3.45
CA ASN A 81 2.40 -0.01 2.28
C ASN A 81 2.23 -1.33 1.50
N LEU A 82 2.38 -2.47 2.17
CA LEU A 82 2.15 -3.79 1.62
C LEU A 82 0.77 -4.31 2.05
N PHE A 83 -0.22 -4.09 1.20
CA PHE A 83 -1.59 -4.54 1.40
C PHE A 83 -1.86 -5.85 0.65
N THR A 84 -2.77 -6.65 1.17
CA THR A 84 -3.27 -7.85 0.49
C THR A 84 -4.02 -7.45 -0.78
N ARG A 85 -3.72 -8.10 -1.90
CA ARG A 85 -4.44 -7.92 -3.17
C ARG A 85 -4.73 -9.28 -3.79
N ILE A 86 -5.80 -9.35 -4.57
CA ILE A 86 -6.15 -10.54 -5.35
C ILE A 86 -5.41 -10.45 -6.69
N PRO A 87 -4.60 -11.45 -7.08
CA PRO A 87 -3.98 -11.48 -8.40
C PRO A 87 -5.03 -11.49 -9.52
N ARG A 88 -4.78 -10.71 -10.59
CA ARG A 88 -5.66 -10.72 -11.77
C ARG A 88 -5.53 -12.05 -12.51
N LYS A 89 -6.65 -12.73 -12.77
CA LYS A 89 -6.69 -13.90 -13.65
C LYS A 89 -6.41 -13.45 -15.09
N VAL A 90 -5.34 -13.95 -15.69
CA VAL A 90 -4.94 -13.64 -17.07
C VAL A 90 -4.59 -14.91 -17.82
N PRO A 91 -4.82 -14.99 -19.14
CA PRO A 91 -4.36 -16.11 -19.95
C PRO A 91 -2.85 -16.27 -19.89
N LEU A 92 -2.37 -17.51 -19.85
CA LEU A 92 -0.93 -17.79 -19.83
C LEU A 92 -0.29 -17.42 -21.17
N LEU A 93 0.63 -16.45 -21.14
CA LEU A 93 1.38 -16.04 -22.33
C LEU A 93 2.70 -16.82 -22.43
N LYS A 94 2.85 -17.62 -23.49
CA LYS A 94 4.13 -18.28 -23.80
C LYS A 94 5.15 -17.22 -24.22
N LYS A 95 6.20 -17.01 -23.41
CA LYS A 95 7.21 -15.94 -23.62
C LYS A 95 7.76 -15.89 -25.04
N LYS A 96 8.25 -17.02 -25.56
CA LYS A 96 8.88 -17.09 -26.89
C LYS A 96 7.90 -16.75 -28.03
N ARG A 97 6.65 -17.18 -27.95
CA ARG A 97 5.69 -17.01 -29.07
C ARG A 97 4.79 -15.80 -28.89
N HIS A 98 4.06 -15.73 -27.78
CA HIS A 98 2.98 -14.75 -27.60
C HIS A 98 3.54 -13.37 -27.23
N VAL A 99 4.48 -13.32 -26.28
CA VAL A 99 5.03 -12.04 -25.80
C VAL A 99 5.83 -11.35 -26.90
N GLN A 100 6.70 -12.10 -27.60
CA GLN A 100 7.50 -11.55 -28.71
C GLN A 100 6.63 -10.99 -29.84
N LYS A 101 5.64 -11.76 -30.33
CA LYS A 101 4.75 -11.28 -31.41
C LYS A 101 3.92 -10.06 -31.01
N ARG A 102 3.37 -10.06 -29.79
CA ARG A 102 2.60 -8.91 -29.27
C ARG A 102 3.48 -7.67 -29.12
N LEU A 103 4.70 -7.83 -28.62
CA LEU A 103 5.65 -6.72 -28.48
C LEU A 103 6.08 -6.17 -29.84
N GLN A 104 6.37 -7.05 -30.81
CA GLN A 104 6.74 -6.64 -32.16
C GLN A 104 5.61 -5.85 -32.83
N PHE A 105 4.38 -6.37 -32.78
CA PHE A 105 3.20 -5.67 -33.28
C PHE A 105 3.05 -4.30 -32.62
N ALA A 106 3.14 -4.21 -31.28
CA ALA A 106 3.05 -2.94 -30.58
C ALA A 106 4.13 -1.93 -31.02
N LYS A 107 5.37 -2.38 -31.22
CA LYS A 107 6.48 -1.53 -31.68
C LYS A 107 6.28 -1.01 -33.11
N GLU A 108 5.84 -1.88 -34.02
CA GLU A 108 5.58 -1.51 -35.43
C GLU A 108 4.43 -0.50 -35.57
N HIS A 109 3.49 -0.53 -34.63
CA HIS A 109 2.25 0.23 -34.71
C HIS A 109 2.18 1.40 -33.70
N ILE A 110 3.23 1.61 -32.87
CA ILE A 110 3.23 2.65 -31.82
C ILE A 110 3.07 4.06 -32.38
N ASN A 111 3.65 4.32 -33.56
CA ASN A 111 3.65 5.63 -34.22
C ASN A 111 2.57 5.74 -35.32
N TRP A 112 1.62 4.80 -35.37
CA TRP A 112 0.57 4.88 -36.39
C TRP A 112 -0.35 6.09 -36.14
N PRO A 113 -0.64 6.89 -37.18
CA PRO A 113 -1.54 8.02 -37.07
C PRO A 113 -2.97 7.55 -36.80
N LYS A 114 -3.77 8.38 -36.14
CA LYS A 114 -5.12 8.03 -35.69
C LYS A 114 -6.05 7.68 -36.85
N GLU A 115 -5.86 8.33 -37.99
CA GLU A 115 -6.59 8.11 -39.24
C GLU A 115 -6.42 6.67 -39.71
N LYS A 116 -5.22 6.11 -39.56
CA LYS A 116 -4.95 4.71 -39.91
C LYS A 116 -5.70 3.74 -39.00
N TRP A 117 -5.76 4.02 -37.69
CA TRP A 117 -6.55 3.21 -36.76
C TRP A 117 -8.05 3.24 -37.03
N ARG A 118 -8.58 4.39 -37.47
CA ARG A 118 -10.01 4.55 -37.82
C ARG A 118 -10.44 3.72 -39.02
N ASN A 119 -9.51 3.43 -39.92
CA ASN A 119 -9.79 2.67 -41.13
C ASN A 119 -9.74 1.14 -40.92
N ILE A 120 -9.44 0.68 -39.70
CA ILE A 120 -9.36 -0.75 -39.38
C ILE A 120 -10.69 -1.20 -38.77
N LEU A 121 -11.33 -2.16 -39.42
CA LEU A 121 -12.47 -2.88 -38.88
C LEU A 121 -11.98 -4.02 -37.96
N TRP A 122 -12.41 -4.02 -36.71
CA TRP A 122 -12.11 -5.06 -35.74
C TRP A 122 -13.30 -5.99 -35.56
N THR A 123 -13.09 -7.29 -35.68
CA THR A 123 -14.12 -8.32 -35.46
C THR A 123 -13.62 -9.33 -34.44
N ASP A 124 -14.48 -9.75 -33.52
CA ASP A 124 -14.22 -10.82 -32.56
C ASP A 124 -15.50 -11.61 -32.33
N GLU A 125 -15.37 -12.89 -31.99
CA GLU A 125 -16.49 -13.78 -31.70
C GLU A 125 -16.60 -13.99 -30.20
N SER A 126 -17.81 -13.83 -29.64
CA SER A 126 -18.07 -14.13 -28.24
C SER A 126 -19.27 -15.06 -28.11
N LYS A 127 -19.19 -16.00 -27.16
CA LYS A 127 -20.31 -16.90 -26.87
C LYS A 127 -21.35 -16.17 -26.05
N VAL A 128 -22.56 -16.05 -26.58
CA VAL A 128 -23.73 -15.59 -25.82
C VAL A 128 -24.34 -16.80 -25.11
N PRO A 129 -24.40 -16.82 -23.77
CA PRO A 129 -25.06 -17.90 -23.05
C PRO A 129 -26.56 -17.85 -23.30
N ASN A 130 -27.18 -19.02 -23.47
CA ASN A 130 -28.63 -19.13 -23.58
C ASN A 130 -29.28 -18.66 -22.27
N PRO A 131 -30.44 -17.98 -22.32
CA PRO A 131 -31.20 -17.68 -21.11
C PRO A 131 -31.57 -18.98 -20.40
N PRO A 132 -31.69 -18.96 -19.06
CA PRO A 132 -32.16 -20.13 -18.32
C PRO A 132 -33.56 -20.52 -18.83
N SER A 133 -33.76 -21.82 -19.06
CA SER A 133 -35.08 -22.38 -19.35
C SER A 133 -36.05 -22.05 -18.21
N PRO A 134 -37.32 -21.71 -18.50
CA PRO A 134 -38.31 -21.41 -17.48
C PRO A 134 -38.58 -22.60 -16.54
#